data_AF-A0AAW1LCG9-F1
#
_entry.id   AF-A0AAW1LCG9-F1
#
_cell.length_a   1.000
_cell.length_b   1.000
_cell.length_c   1.000
_cell.angle_alpha   90.00
_cell.angle_beta   90.00
_cell.angle_gamma   90.00
#
_symmetry.space_group_name_H-M   'P 1'
#
loop_
_entity.id
_entity.type
_entity.pdbx_description
1 polymer ?
#
loop_
_entity_poly.entity_id
_entity_poly.type
_entity_poly.pdbx_seq_one_letter_code
_entity_poly.pdbx_strand_id
1 'polypeptide(L)'
;MKPQFADETLPGSLSVCHKSGEMQLQLFEKWFDHFLRHIQASKNNPALLIFDGHKTHTQNIATIEKAREKGVTILCLPPHTSHRMQPLDVSFM
;
A
#
# COMPACT_ATOMS: atom_id res chain seq x y z
N MET A 1 6.56 -0.20 -18.12
CA MET A 1 6.14 1.19 -17.85
C MET A 1 6.67 2.05 -18.98
N LYS A 2 5.87 2.92 -19.59
CA LYS A 2 6.44 3.95 -20.46
C LYS A 2 7.27 4.89 -19.57
N PRO A 3 8.51 5.27 -19.95
CA PRO A 3 9.36 6.14 -19.14
C PRO A 3 8.66 7.44 -18.73
N GLN A 4 7.83 7.95 -19.64
CA GLN A 4 6.95 9.13 -19.52
C GLN A 4 6.09 9.18 -18.25
N PHE A 5 5.77 8.03 -17.64
CA PHE A 5 4.98 8.00 -16.41
C PHE A 5 5.80 8.30 -15.13
N ALA A 6 7.12 8.40 -15.25
CA ALA A 6 8.01 8.81 -14.17
C ALA A 6 8.63 10.20 -14.40
N ASP A 7 8.41 10.78 -15.59
CA ASP A 7 8.91 12.11 -15.95
C ASP A 7 8.20 13.17 -15.10
N GLU A 8 8.96 14.20 -14.70
CA GLU A 8 8.45 15.35 -13.92
C GLU A 8 7.82 15.02 -12.55
N THR A 9 8.09 13.82 -12.02
CA THR A 9 7.66 13.48 -10.65
C THR A 9 8.46 14.25 -9.59
N LEU A 10 7.83 14.50 -8.43
CA LEU A 10 8.49 15.18 -7.32
C LEU A 10 9.67 14.36 -6.80
N PRO A 11 10.74 15.01 -6.27
CA PRO A 11 11.83 14.29 -5.63
C PRO A 11 11.33 13.36 -4.52
N GLY A 12 11.72 12.08 -4.57
CA GLY A 12 11.29 11.06 -3.61
C GLY A 12 10.06 10.25 -4.03
N SER A 13 9.44 10.57 -5.17
CA SER A 13 8.40 9.73 -5.77
C SER A 13 8.93 8.35 -6.16
N LEU A 14 8.09 7.33 -5.99
CA LEU A 14 8.38 5.94 -6.39
C LEU A 14 7.48 5.53 -7.55
N SER A 15 8.07 5.25 -8.71
CA SER A 15 7.37 4.71 -9.88
C SER A 15 7.77 3.27 -10.12
N VAL A 16 6.84 2.34 -9.91
CA VAL A 16 7.04 0.91 -10.15
C VAL A 16 5.84 0.29 -10.86
N CYS A 17 6.07 -0.67 -11.75
CA CYS A 17 5.02 -1.25 -12.59
C CYS A 17 5.40 -2.66 -13.04
N HIS A 18 4.41 -3.56 -13.06
CA HIS A 18 4.54 -4.89 -13.65
C HIS A 18 4.07 -4.90 -15.11
N LYS A 19 4.61 -5.81 -15.94
CA LYS A 19 4.23 -5.90 -17.35
C LYS A 19 2.75 -6.21 -17.56
N SER A 20 2.10 -6.92 -16.64
CA SER A 20 0.66 -7.22 -16.70
C SER A 20 -0.24 -6.04 -16.36
N GLY A 21 0.30 -4.95 -15.80
CA GLY A 21 -0.50 -3.83 -15.27
C GLY A 21 -1.09 -4.09 -13.88
N GLU A 22 -1.04 -5.33 -13.38
CA GLU A 22 -1.57 -5.69 -12.07
C GLU A 22 -0.51 -5.60 -10.97
N MET A 23 -0.97 -5.36 -9.73
CA MET A 23 -0.09 -5.41 -8.56
C MET A 23 0.47 -6.82 -8.35
N GLN A 24 1.73 -6.90 -7.94
CA GLN A 24 2.43 -8.15 -7.59
C GLN A 24 2.94 -8.04 -6.15
N LEU A 25 3.14 -9.18 -5.47
CA LEU A 25 3.62 -9.22 -4.08
C LEU A 25 4.92 -8.40 -3.88
N GLN A 26 5.88 -8.54 -4.79
CA GLN A 26 7.16 -7.82 -4.72
C GLN A 26 7.02 -6.31 -4.96
N LEU A 27 6.06 -5.91 -5.79
CA LEU A 27 5.78 -4.49 -6.02
C LEU A 27 5.08 -3.87 -4.83
N PHE A 28 4.15 -4.60 -4.23
CA PHE A 28 3.49 -4.17 -3.00
C PHE A 28 4.50 -4.00 -1.86
N GLU A 29 5.46 -4.92 -1.72
CA GLU A 29 6.51 -4.76 -0.70
C GLU A 29 7.35 -3.50 -0.91
N LYS A 30 7.76 -3.20 -2.15
CA LYS A 30 8.48 -1.95 -2.47
C LYS A 30 7.65 -0.71 -2.14
N TRP A 31 6.36 -0.75 -2.47
CA TRP A 31 5.42 0.32 -2.10
C TRP A 31 5.29 0.44 -0.58
N PHE A 32 5.19 -0.68 0.14
CA PHE A 32 5.05 -0.69 1.60
C PHE A 32 6.29 -0.13 2.29
N ASP A 33 7.49 -0.49 1.83
CA ASP A 33 8.74 0.08 2.33
C ASP A 33 8.86 1.59 2.04
N HIS A 34 8.27 2.06 0.94
CA HIS A 34 8.17 3.50 0.65
C HIS A 34 7.14 4.17 1.56
N PHE A 35 5.97 3.56 1.78
CA PHE A 35 4.96 4.03 2.71
C PHE A 35 5.52 4.19 4.13
N LEU A 36 6.21 3.17 4.65
CA LEU A 36 6.83 3.19 5.98
C LEU A 36 7.86 4.31 6.15
N ARG A 37 8.58 4.68 5.08
CA ARG A 37 9.55 5.79 5.11
C ARG A 37 8.89 7.15 5.32
N HIS A 38 7.63 7.33 4.90
CA HIS A 38 6.96 8.62 4.90
C HIS A 38 5.95 8.79 6.04
N ILE A 39 5.29 7.71 6.46
CA ILE A 39 4.23 7.75 7.50
C ILE A 39 4.79 8.05 8.90
N GLN A 40 6.09 7.83 9.14
CA GLN A 40 6.77 8.04 10.43
C GLN A 40 6.07 7.36 11.62
N ALA A 41 5.44 6.20 11.37
CA ALA A 41 4.74 5.43 12.38
C ALA A 41 5.72 4.82 13.39
N SER A 42 5.26 4.67 14.63
CA SER A 42 5.96 3.95 15.69
C SER A 42 4.97 3.33 16.66
N LYS A 43 5.45 2.51 17.60
CA LYS A 43 4.57 1.94 18.65
C LYS A 43 3.92 3.01 19.54
N ASN A 44 4.55 4.17 19.67
CA ASN A 44 4.03 5.31 20.45
C ASN A 44 3.22 6.30 19.59
N ASN A 45 3.30 6.18 18.26
CA ASN A 45 2.53 6.95 17.28
C ASN A 45 2.03 6.00 16.18
N PRO A 46 1.04 5.15 16.49
CA PRO A 46 0.63 4.08 15.59
C PRO A 46 -0.12 4.62 14.37
N ALA A 47 -0.01 3.91 13.26
CA ALA A 47 -0.78 4.21 12.05
C ALA A 47 -1.73 3.05 11.70
N LEU A 48 -2.86 3.38 11.07
CA LEU A 48 -3.80 2.41 10.53
C LEU A 48 -3.71 2.44 8.99
N LEU A 49 -3.41 1.30 8.40
CA LEU A 49 -3.44 1.08 6.95
C LEU A 49 -4.66 0.23 6.59
N ILE A 50 -5.53 0.77 5.74
CA ILE A 50 -6.77 0.13 5.30
C ILE A 50 -6.67 -0.16 3.80
N PHE A 51 -6.97 -1.38 3.39
CA PHE A 51 -7.05 -1.76 1.98
C PHE A 51 -8.01 -2.94 1.75
N ASP A 52 -8.31 -3.22 0.48
CA ASP A 52 -9.06 -4.41 0.11
C ASP A 52 -8.26 -5.70 0.38
N GLY A 53 -8.97 -6.80 0.65
CA GLY A 53 -8.36 -8.07 1.01
C GLY A 53 -7.68 -8.83 -0.14
N HIS A 54 -7.31 -8.19 -1.25
CA HIS A 54 -6.70 -8.89 -2.38
C HIS A 54 -5.40 -9.60 -1.97
N LYS A 55 -5.14 -10.76 -2.59
CA LYS A 55 -4.04 -11.67 -2.22
C LYS A 55 -2.66 -11.01 -2.23
N THR A 56 -2.44 -10.01 -3.07
CA THR A 56 -1.18 -9.27 -3.17
C THR A 56 -0.88 -8.44 -1.93
N HIS A 57 -1.90 -8.06 -1.17
CA HIS A 57 -1.78 -7.31 0.07
C HIS A 57 -1.72 -8.22 1.30
N THR A 58 -2.36 -9.39 1.22
CA THR A 58 -2.58 -10.29 2.37
C THR A 58 -1.64 -11.49 2.43
N GLN A 59 -1.08 -11.94 1.29
CA GLN A 59 -0.19 -13.10 1.23
C GLN A 59 1.30 -12.75 1.29
N ASN A 60 1.67 -11.74 2.08
CA ASN A 60 3.08 -11.37 2.33
C ASN A 60 3.37 -11.27 3.83
N ILE A 61 3.97 -12.33 4.39
CA ILE A 61 4.35 -12.38 5.82
C ILE A 61 5.38 -11.28 6.17
N ALA A 62 6.34 -11.01 5.29
CA ALA A 62 7.36 -9.98 5.53
C ALA A 62 6.74 -8.59 5.70
N THR A 63 5.68 -8.28 4.95
CA THR A 63 4.94 -7.03 5.09
C THR A 63 4.22 -6.95 6.44
N ILE A 64 3.58 -8.04 6.87
CA ILE A 64 2.87 -8.10 8.16
C ILE A 64 3.84 -7.91 9.33
N GLU A 65 5.01 -8.56 9.29
CA GLU A 65 6.02 -8.43 10.35
C GLU A 65 6.63 -7.02 10.38
N LYS A 66 6.94 -6.43 9.22
CA LYS A 66 7.38 -5.02 9.11
C LYS A 66 6.34 -4.05 9.69
N ALA A 67 5.06 -4.27 9.38
CA ALA A 67 3.96 -3.44 9.90
C ALA A 67 3.92 -3.49 11.42
N ARG A 68 3.96 -4.70 12.00
CA ARG A 68 3.95 -4.90 13.46
C ARG A 68 5.16 -4.26 14.13
N GLU A 69 6.35 -4.37 13.55
CA GLU A 69 7.56 -3.75 14.08
C GLU A 69 7.44 -2.22 14.14
N LYS A 70 6.89 -1.61 13.08
CA LYS A 70 6.76 -0.15 12.94
C LYS A 70 5.51 0.45 13.58
N GLY A 71 4.68 -0.35 14.26
CA GLY A 71 3.44 0.15 14.87
C GLY A 71 2.36 0.50 13.84
N VAL A 72 2.36 -0.17 12.69
CA VAL A 72 1.31 -0.06 11.67
C VAL A 72 0.33 -1.22 11.84
N THR A 73 -0.94 -0.90 12.09
CA THR A 73 -2.03 -1.88 12.07
C THR A 73 -2.60 -1.97 10.67
N ILE A 74 -2.71 -3.18 10.14
CA ILE A 74 -3.33 -3.44 8.84
C ILE A 74 -4.76 -3.92 9.05
N LEU A 75 -5.73 -3.24 8.42
CA LEU A 75 -7.14 -3.62 8.39
C LEU A 75 -7.55 -3.98 6.96
N CYS A 76 -7.93 -5.23 6.75
CA CYS A 76 -8.48 -5.71 5.48
C CYS A 76 -10.00 -5.55 5.48
N LEU A 77 -10.55 -4.94 4.43
CA LEU A 77 -11.99 -4.87 4.26
C LEU A 77 -12.57 -6.25 3.90
N PRO A 78 -13.78 -6.59 4.40
CA PRO A 78 -14.52 -7.78 3.98
C PRO A 78 -14.68 -7.86 2.46
N PRO A 79 -14.69 -9.08 1.88
CA PRO A 79 -14.85 -9.25 0.45
C PRO A 79 -16.15 -8.62 -0.05
N HIS A 80 -16.11 -8.07 -1.27
CA HIS A 80 -17.25 -7.43 -1.94
C HIS A 80 -17.84 -6.21 -1.22
N THR A 81 -17.09 -5.55 -0.34
CA THR A 81 -17.56 -4.35 0.37
C THR A 81 -16.85 -3.05 -0.04
N SER A 82 -15.93 -3.10 -1.01
CA SER A 82 -15.21 -1.91 -1.50
C SER A 82 -16.15 -0.76 -1.88
N HIS A 83 -17.21 -1.05 -2.64
CA HIS A 83 -18.27 -0.11 -3.02
C HIS A 83 -19.05 0.56 -1.87
N ARG A 84 -18.83 0.15 -0.61
CA ARG A 84 -19.46 0.72 0.59
C ARG A 84 -18.46 1.24 1.61
N MET A 85 -17.28 0.63 1.68
CA MET A 85 -16.34 0.83 2.78
C MET A 85 -14.97 1.31 2.33
N GLN A 86 -14.61 1.19 1.05
CA GLN A 86 -13.33 1.68 0.55
C GLN A 86 -13.50 3.17 0.22
N PRO A 87 -12.89 4.08 1.00
CA PRO A 87 -13.17 5.50 0.86
C PRO A 87 -12.83 6.03 -0.54
N LEU A 88 -11.78 5.47 -1.16
CA LEU A 88 -11.34 5.80 -2.51
C LEU A 88 -12.33 5.37 -3.61
N ASP A 89 -13.21 4.40 -3.33
CA ASP A 89 -14.23 3.94 -4.29
C ASP A 89 -15.59 4.61 -4.07
N VAL A 90 -15.86 5.09 -2.86
CA VAL A 90 -17.17 5.65 -2.47
C VAL A 90 -17.20 7.17 -2.52
N SER A 91 -16.08 7.84 -2.23
CA SER A 91 -16.00 9.30 -2.15
C SER A 91 -14.73 9.84 -2.80
N PHE A 92 -14.78 11.06 -3.32
CA PHE A 92 -13.59 11.77 -3.76
C PHE A 92 -12.85 12.35 -2.54
N MET A 93 -11.51 12.27 -2.58
CA MET A 93 -10.63 13.01 -1.67
C MET A 93 -10.50 14.46 -2.14
#